data_AF-A0A3E3IA41-F1
#
_entry.id   AF-A0A3E3IA41-F1
#
_cell.length_a   1.000
_cell.length_b   1.000
_cell.length_c   1.000
_cell.angle_alpha   90.00
_cell.angle_beta   90.00
_cell.angle_gamma   90.00
#
_symmetry.space_group_name_H-M   'P 1'
#
loop_
_entity.id
_entity.type
_entity.pdbx_description
1 polymer ?
#
loop_
_entity_poly.entity_id
_entity_poly.type
_entity_poly.pdbx_seq_one_letter_code
_entity_poly.pdbx_strand_id
1 'polypeptide(L)'
;ASASTSNWCTCFAPIFQNIAIQLLPALNFNSDEWHTDETVVKIQGRKYCLWLIWGSKTRFLPSFHIDHLRDSPQAFTILEVVKDSGSLRTIVSDRYFACQMPVKALHRVQYIRVEIFHADITNNLISMFIFFYNFVRLHSTLNNLTPAQCAGINLSKKRKRELLLVA
;
A
#
# COMPACT_ATOMS: atom_id res chain seq x y z
N ALA A 1 17.43 26.72 -11.18
CA ALA A 1 17.28 25.25 -11.22
C ALA A 1 15.84 24.94 -11.60
N SER A 2 15.57 24.39 -12.78
CA SER A 2 14.22 23.94 -13.14
C SER A 2 13.90 22.71 -12.30
N ALA A 3 13.01 22.87 -11.33
CA ALA A 3 12.50 21.75 -10.54
C ALA A 3 11.54 20.96 -11.44
N SER A 4 12.05 19.96 -12.16
CA SER A 4 11.19 18.97 -12.80
C SER A 4 10.48 18.16 -11.71
N THR A 5 9.23 17.76 -11.95
CA THR A 5 8.48 16.86 -11.06
C THR A 5 9.31 15.63 -10.69
N SER A 6 10.13 15.14 -11.61
CA SER A 6 11.08 14.04 -11.38
C SER A 6 12.16 14.36 -10.34
N ASN A 7 12.79 15.54 -10.41
CA ASN A 7 13.82 15.92 -9.42
C ASN A 7 13.20 16.09 -8.03
N TRP A 8 12.00 16.68 -7.97
CA TRP A 8 11.26 16.79 -6.71
C TRP A 8 10.97 15.41 -6.12
N CYS A 9 10.44 14.48 -6.92
CA CYS A 9 10.13 13.14 -6.43
C CYS A 9 11.37 12.39 -5.91
N THR A 10 12.51 12.51 -6.58
CA THR A 10 13.76 11.89 -6.13
C THR A 10 14.27 12.48 -4.82
N CYS A 11 14.15 13.79 -4.63
CA CYS A 11 14.61 14.44 -3.40
C CYS A 11 13.73 14.13 -2.19
N PHE A 12 12.40 14.07 -2.38
CA PHE A 12 11.46 13.98 -1.26
C PHE A 12 10.97 12.56 -0.94
N ALA A 13 11.02 11.62 -1.88
CA ALA A 13 10.60 10.24 -1.63
C ALA A 13 11.30 9.60 -0.40
N PRO A 14 12.63 9.76 -0.18
CA PRO A 14 13.29 9.22 1.02
C PRO A 14 12.77 9.84 2.32
N ILE A 15 12.44 11.13 2.30
CA ILE A 15 11.90 11.84 3.48
C ILE A 15 10.53 11.28 3.84
N PHE A 16 9.63 11.14 2.86
CA PHE A 16 8.30 10.59 3.09
C PHE A 16 8.34 9.12 3.54
N GLN A 17 9.28 8.33 3.02
CA GLN A 17 9.49 6.97 3.47
C GLN A 17 9.92 6.92 4.95
N ASN A 18 10.85 7.79 5.37
CA ASN A 18 11.25 7.87 6.77
C ASN A 18 10.11 8.30 7.69
N ILE A 19 9.28 9.25 7.26
CA ILE A 19 8.09 9.66 8.02
C ILE A 19 7.12 8.48 8.15
N ALA A 20 6.85 7.75 7.06
CA ALA A 20 5.98 6.58 7.10
C ALA A 20 6.50 5.55 8.11
N ILE A 21 7.80 5.21 8.06
CA ILE A 21 8.44 4.26 8.99
C ILE A 21 8.24 4.68 10.45
N GLN A 22 8.35 5.97 10.77
CA GLN A 22 8.12 6.48 12.13
C GLN A 22 6.66 6.38 12.58
N LEU A 23 5.71 6.47 11.65
CA LEU A 23 4.28 6.44 11.97
C LEU A 23 3.71 5.03 12.02
N LEU A 24 4.29 4.06 11.29
CA LEU A 24 3.80 2.68 11.20
C LEU A 24 3.53 2.04 12.58
N PRO A 25 4.40 2.17 13.61
CA PRO A 25 4.16 1.55 14.92
C PRO A 25 2.93 2.10 15.66
N ALA A 26 2.46 3.29 15.32
CA ALA A 26 1.29 3.92 15.93
C ALA A 26 -0.04 3.53 15.26
N LEU A 27 0.01 2.72 14.20
CA LEU A 27 -1.15 2.33 13.41
C LEU A 27 -1.70 0.98 13.86
N ASN A 28 -3.03 0.89 13.87
CA ASN A 28 -3.75 -0.35 14.09
C ASN A 28 -4.00 -1.05 12.74
N PHE A 29 -3.26 -2.13 12.49
CA PHE A 29 -3.41 -2.98 11.31
C PHE A 29 -4.39 -4.14 11.52
N ASN A 30 -5.17 -4.18 12.60
CA ASN A 30 -6.12 -5.25 12.83
C ASN A 30 -7.28 -5.16 11.83
N SER A 31 -7.15 -5.91 10.73
CA SER A 31 -8.21 -6.15 9.76
C SER A 31 -8.43 -7.65 9.62
N ASP A 32 -9.69 -8.02 9.54
CA ASP A 32 -10.16 -9.39 9.28
C ASP A 32 -10.24 -9.69 7.78
N GLU A 33 -10.46 -8.67 6.95
CA GLU A 33 -10.41 -8.78 5.50
C GLU A 33 -9.31 -7.89 4.91
N TRP A 34 -8.52 -8.43 4.00
CA TRP A 34 -7.46 -7.73 3.27
C TRP A 34 -7.65 -7.88 1.76
N HIS A 35 -7.31 -6.85 1.01
CA HIS A 35 -7.40 -6.84 -0.44
C HIS A 35 -5.99 -6.78 -1.01
N THR A 36 -5.73 -7.54 -2.05
CA THR A 36 -4.49 -7.47 -2.82
C THR A 36 -4.78 -7.36 -4.30
N ASP A 37 -3.97 -6.57 -4.97
CA ASP A 37 -4.04 -6.38 -6.41
C ASP A 37 -2.64 -6.33 -7.01
N GLU A 38 -2.56 -6.63 -8.30
CA GLU A 38 -1.33 -6.52 -9.08
C GLU A 38 -1.59 -5.73 -10.35
N THR A 39 -0.66 -4.82 -10.66
CA THR A 39 -0.73 -4.07 -11.90
C THR A 39 0.64 -3.98 -12.56
N VAL A 40 0.66 -4.05 -13.88
CA VAL A 40 1.88 -3.91 -14.66
C VAL A 40 2.21 -2.43 -14.85
N VAL A 41 3.37 -2.02 -14.37
CA VAL A 41 3.92 -0.67 -14.54
C VAL A 41 5.12 -0.69 -15.50
N LYS A 42 5.37 0.41 -16.21
CA LYS A 42 6.57 0.59 -17.03
C LYS A 42 7.56 1.55 -16.39
N ILE A 43 8.77 1.09 -16.16
CA ILE A 43 9.88 1.89 -15.62
C ILE A 43 11.01 1.86 -16.64
N GLN A 44 11.39 3.04 -17.14
CA GLN A 44 12.44 3.17 -18.16
C GLN A 44 12.23 2.23 -19.37
N GLY A 45 10.97 2.10 -19.80
CA GLY A 45 10.59 1.25 -20.93
C GLY A 45 10.52 -0.27 -20.63
N ARG A 46 10.86 -0.69 -19.41
CA ARG A 46 10.79 -2.10 -18.98
C ARG A 46 9.52 -2.33 -18.15
N LYS A 47 8.88 -3.49 -18.32
CA LYS A 47 7.70 -3.88 -17.55
C LYS A 47 8.10 -4.45 -16.19
N TYR A 48 7.33 -4.08 -15.17
CA TYR A 48 7.41 -4.58 -13.81
C TYR A 48 5.99 -4.87 -13.31
N CYS A 49 5.85 -5.80 -12.39
CA CYS A 49 4.61 -6.09 -11.68
C CYS A 49 4.67 -5.42 -10.32
N LEU A 50 3.70 -4.55 -10.06
CA LEU A 50 3.52 -3.86 -8.78
C LEU A 50 2.43 -4.60 -8.00
N TRP A 51 2.81 -5.19 -6.88
CA TRP A 51 1.95 -5.93 -5.97
C TRP A 51 1.58 -5.05 -4.80
N LEU A 52 0.29 -4.90 -4.54
CA LEU A 52 -0.27 -4.07 -3.48
C LEU A 52 -1.12 -4.91 -2.53
N ILE A 53 -1.11 -4.56 -1.25
CA ILE A 53 -2.01 -5.13 -0.24
C ILE A 53 -2.54 -4.01 0.66
N TRP A 54 -3.82 -4.04 1.01
CA TRP A 54 -4.42 -3.06 1.93
C TRP A 54 -5.58 -3.64 2.75
N GLY A 55 -5.80 -3.09 3.94
CA GLY A 55 -6.88 -3.54 4.84
C GLY A 55 -8.25 -3.03 4.38
N SER A 56 -9.31 -3.84 4.49
CA SER A 56 -10.66 -3.44 4.04
C SER A 56 -11.26 -2.32 4.87
N LYS A 57 -11.05 -2.37 6.18
CA LYS A 57 -11.61 -1.42 7.15
C LYS A 57 -10.97 -0.04 7.07
N THR A 58 -9.64 0.00 7.03
CA THR A 58 -8.87 1.24 7.06
C THR A 58 -8.47 1.73 5.68
N ARG A 59 -8.50 0.84 4.67
CA ARG A 59 -7.91 1.04 3.34
C ARG A 59 -6.42 1.38 3.37
N PHE A 60 -5.75 1.17 4.51
CA PHE A 60 -4.34 1.47 4.65
C PHE A 60 -3.51 0.46 3.87
N LEU A 61 -2.53 0.96 3.11
CA LEU A 61 -1.61 0.17 2.30
C LEU A 61 -0.27 0.05 3.06
N PRO A 62 -0.04 -1.04 3.83
CA PRO A 62 1.14 -1.17 4.68
C PRO A 62 2.44 -1.37 3.92
N SER A 63 2.39 -2.01 2.76
CA SER A 63 3.56 -2.29 1.94
C SER A 63 3.18 -2.53 0.49
N PHE A 64 4.18 -2.48 -0.38
CA PHE A 64 4.10 -2.87 -1.78
C PHE A 64 5.36 -3.64 -2.15
N HIS A 65 5.26 -4.48 -3.17
CA HIS A 65 6.40 -5.19 -3.75
C HIS A 65 6.44 -4.93 -5.25
N ILE A 66 7.63 -4.76 -5.81
CA ILE A 66 7.80 -4.57 -7.25
C ILE A 66 8.89 -5.50 -7.77
N ASP A 67 8.58 -6.23 -8.84
CA ASP A 67 9.53 -7.14 -9.48
C ASP A 67 9.29 -7.25 -10.99
N HIS A 68 10.28 -7.74 -11.72
CA HIS A 68 10.13 -8.14 -13.12
C HIS A 68 9.28 -9.41 -13.28
N LEU A 69 9.31 -10.29 -12.29
CA LEU A 69 8.60 -11.56 -12.29
C LEU A 69 7.15 -11.38 -11.84
N ARG A 70 6.25 -11.99 -12.61
CA ARG A 70 4.82 -12.07 -12.32
C ARG A 70 4.48 -13.48 -11.83
N ASP A 71 4.92 -13.86 -10.64
CA ASP A 71 4.80 -15.23 -10.15
C ASP A 71 4.38 -15.32 -8.66
N SER A 72 4.10 -16.54 -8.21
CA SER A 72 3.59 -16.81 -6.87
C SER A 72 4.55 -16.43 -5.74
N PRO A 73 5.87 -16.66 -5.84
CA PRO A 73 6.83 -16.12 -4.86
C PRO A 73 6.70 -14.61 -4.67
N GLN A 74 6.61 -13.83 -5.76
CA GLN A 74 6.49 -12.37 -5.66
C GLN A 74 5.13 -11.95 -5.08
N ALA A 75 4.06 -12.71 -5.32
CA ALA A 75 2.78 -12.49 -4.67
C ALA A 75 2.80 -12.83 -3.16
N PHE A 76 3.62 -13.78 -2.72
CA PHE A 76 3.72 -14.16 -1.31
C PHE A 76 4.42 -13.09 -0.45
N THR A 77 5.33 -12.30 -1.02
CA THR A 77 6.09 -11.28 -0.26
C THR A 77 5.18 -10.25 0.40
N ILE A 78 4.11 -9.81 -0.28
CA ILE A 78 3.14 -8.87 0.29
C ILE A 78 2.26 -9.51 1.36
N LEU A 79 2.06 -10.84 1.32
CA LEU A 79 1.30 -11.57 2.33
C LEU A 79 2.07 -11.73 3.63
N GLU A 80 3.40 -11.72 3.59
CA GLU A 80 4.23 -11.79 4.81
C GLU A 80 3.95 -10.64 5.78
N VAL A 81 3.49 -9.50 5.26
CA VAL A 81 3.15 -8.32 6.07
C VAL A 81 1.92 -8.56 6.95
N VAL A 82 1.04 -9.49 6.55
CA VAL A 82 -0.27 -9.70 7.21
C VAL A 82 -0.44 -11.11 7.79
N LYS A 83 0.48 -12.05 7.50
CA LYS A 83 0.37 -13.47 7.91
C LYS A 83 0.26 -13.66 9.43
N ASP A 84 0.92 -12.80 10.21
CA ASP A 84 0.95 -12.88 11.68
C ASP A 84 -0.18 -12.05 12.34
N SER A 85 -1.07 -11.45 11.53
CA SER A 85 -2.23 -10.73 12.06
C SER A 85 -3.26 -11.72 12.61
N GLY A 86 -3.39 -11.77 13.94
CA GLY A 86 -4.32 -12.68 14.62
C GLY A 86 -5.81 -12.46 14.28
N SER A 87 -6.15 -11.35 13.60
CA SER A 87 -7.51 -11.08 13.13
C SER A 87 -7.79 -11.55 11.71
N LEU A 88 -6.78 -11.96 10.93
CA LEU A 88 -6.91 -12.30 9.51
C LEU A 88 -7.89 -13.46 9.29
N ARG A 89 -8.94 -13.21 8.50
CA ARG A 89 -9.97 -14.20 8.13
C ARG A 89 -10.16 -14.32 6.62
N THR A 90 -9.95 -13.24 5.88
CA THR A 90 -10.28 -13.19 4.45
C THR A 90 -9.23 -12.40 3.67
N ILE A 91 -8.81 -12.95 2.53
CA ILE A 91 -8.03 -12.23 1.53
C ILE A 91 -8.82 -12.17 0.23
N VAL A 92 -8.96 -10.97 -0.31
CA VAL A 92 -9.61 -10.69 -1.59
C VAL A 92 -8.51 -10.37 -2.59
N SER A 93 -8.45 -11.06 -3.73
CA SER A 93 -7.54 -10.65 -4.81
C SER A 93 -8.19 -10.71 -6.18
N ASP A 94 -7.49 -10.17 -7.16
CA ASP A 94 -7.93 -10.22 -8.54
C ASP A 94 -7.84 -11.64 -9.15
N ARG A 95 -8.08 -11.76 -10.46
CA ARG A 95 -8.20 -13.05 -11.15
C ARG A 95 -6.87 -13.77 -11.38
N TYR A 96 -5.73 -13.19 -11.05
CA TYR A 96 -4.43 -13.73 -11.44
C TYR A 96 -4.00 -14.93 -10.57
N PHE A 97 -3.59 -16.02 -11.24
CA PHE A 97 -3.34 -17.33 -10.60
C PHE A 97 -2.19 -17.28 -9.57
N ALA A 98 -1.26 -16.34 -9.71
CA ALA A 98 -0.11 -16.24 -8.82
C ALA A 98 -0.48 -15.97 -7.36
N CYS A 99 -1.60 -15.28 -7.08
CA CYS A 99 -2.07 -15.06 -5.71
C CYS A 99 -2.75 -16.30 -5.12
N GLN A 100 -3.18 -17.25 -5.95
CA GLN A 100 -4.01 -18.38 -5.50
C GLN A 100 -3.26 -19.36 -4.60
N MET A 101 -2.03 -19.75 -4.97
CA MET A 101 -1.21 -20.66 -4.15
C MET A 101 -0.74 -19.99 -2.84
N PRO A 102 -0.20 -18.75 -2.86
CA PRO A 102 0.17 -17.99 -1.66
C PRO A 102 -0.97 -17.83 -0.66
N VAL A 103 -2.16 -17.45 -1.11
CA VAL A 103 -3.30 -17.25 -0.20
C VAL A 103 -3.78 -18.59 0.37
N LYS A 104 -3.81 -19.66 -0.42
CA LYS A 104 -4.16 -21.02 0.06
C LYS A 104 -3.15 -21.58 1.07
N ALA A 105 -1.89 -21.13 1.03
CA ALA A 105 -0.88 -21.52 2.01
C ALA A 105 -1.13 -20.90 3.40
N LEU A 106 -1.91 -19.82 3.48
CA LEU A 106 -2.35 -19.24 4.76
C LEU A 106 -3.51 -20.08 5.32
N HIS A 107 -3.23 -20.88 6.35
CA HIS A 107 -4.24 -21.70 7.01
C HIS A 107 -5.37 -20.81 7.59
N ARG A 108 -6.63 -21.22 7.39
CA ARG A 108 -7.86 -20.60 7.94
C ARG A 108 -8.29 -19.26 7.30
N VAL A 109 -7.83 -18.93 6.09
CA VAL A 109 -8.22 -17.71 5.37
C VAL A 109 -9.19 -18.03 4.20
N GLN A 110 -10.32 -17.30 4.13
CA GLN A 110 -11.25 -17.34 3.00
C GLN A 110 -10.73 -16.48 1.84
N TYR A 111 -10.84 -16.97 0.60
CA TYR A 111 -10.36 -16.28 -0.60
C TYR A 111 -11.52 -15.79 -1.50
N ILE A 112 -11.52 -14.50 -1.87
CA ILE A 112 -12.57 -13.85 -2.72
C ILE A 112 -11.93 -13.20 -3.96
N ARG A 113 -12.61 -13.22 -5.13
CA ARG A 113 -12.05 -12.85 -6.45
C ARG A 113 -12.72 -11.62 -7.09
N VAL A 114 -11.97 -10.62 -7.61
CA VAL A 114 -12.51 -9.35 -8.19
C VAL A 114 -11.80 -8.93 -9.52
N GLU A 115 -12.31 -7.92 -10.25
CA GLU A 115 -11.85 -7.44 -11.58
C GLU A 115 -10.89 -6.22 -11.55
N ILE A 116 -10.13 -6.04 -12.65
CA ILE A 116 -8.76 -5.44 -12.72
C ILE A 116 -8.73 -3.97 -13.19
N PHE A 117 -7.74 -3.17 -12.74
CA PHE A 117 -7.34 -1.86 -13.31
C PHE A 117 -5.82 -1.74 -13.61
N HIS A 118 -5.43 -0.93 -14.62
CA HIS A 118 -4.04 -0.73 -15.09
C HIS A 118 -3.53 0.71 -14.90
N ALA A 119 -2.24 0.91 -14.53
CA ALA A 119 -1.58 2.23 -14.50
C ALA A 119 -0.06 2.17 -14.78
N ASP A 120 0.51 3.24 -15.35
CA ASP A 120 1.95 3.41 -15.63
C ASP A 120 2.62 4.37 -14.62
N ILE A 121 3.52 3.90 -13.75
CA ILE A 121 4.18 4.73 -12.69
C ILE A 121 5.64 4.27 -12.44
N THR A 122 6.51 5.17 -11.95
CA THR A 122 7.92 4.91 -11.56
C THR A 122 8.11 4.69 -10.05
N ASN A 123 9.20 4.04 -9.62
CA ASN A 123 9.44 3.67 -8.20
C ASN A 123 9.34 4.83 -7.20
N ASN A 124 9.95 5.98 -7.48
CA ASN A 124 9.90 7.14 -6.57
C ASN A 124 8.49 7.73 -6.53
N LEU A 125 7.77 7.72 -7.67
CA LEU A 125 6.37 8.15 -7.73
C LEU A 125 5.46 7.19 -6.96
N ILE A 126 5.73 5.88 -6.97
CA ILE A 126 4.96 4.87 -6.22
C ILE A 126 5.07 5.14 -4.72
N SER A 127 6.29 5.30 -4.18
CA SER A 127 6.49 5.58 -2.75
C SER A 127 5.78 6.86 -2.31
N MET A 128 5.85 7.91 -3.13
CA MET A 128 5.16 9.17 -2.85
C MET A 128 3.65 9.08 -2.97
N PHE A 129 3.16 8.36 -3.98
CA PHE A 129 1.73 8.11 -4.15
C PHE A 129 1.17 7.38 -2.93
N ILE A 130 1.86 6.33 -2.46
CA ILE A 130 1.44 5.57 -1.28
C ILE A 130 1.45 6.45 -0.03
N PHE A 131 2.48 7.28 0.16
CA PHE A 131 2.51 8.21 1.29
C PHE A 131 1.34 9.20 1.24
N PHE A 132 1.12 9.81 0.08
CA PHE A 132 0.03 10.77 -0.11
C PHE A 132 -1.33 10.11 0.10
N TYR A 133 -1.54 8.91 -0.46
CA TYR A 133 -2.75 8.12 -0.30
C TYR A 133 -3.03 7.79 1.18
N ASN A 134 -2.02 7.27 1.90
CA ASN A 134 -2.19 6.81 3.28
C ASN A 134 -2.33 7.95 4.29
N PHE A 135 -1.55 9.02 4.15
CA PHE A 135 -1.34 10.00 5.22
C PHE A 135 -1.86 11.41 4.93
N VAL A 136 -2.12 11.75 3.66
CA VAL A 136 -2.49 13.13 3.27
C VAL A 136 -3.89 13.20 2.65
N ARG A 137 -4.25 12.25 1.80
CA ARG A 137 -5.50 12.30 1.04
C ARG A 137 -6.70 11.86 1.88
N LEU A 138 -7.69 12.74 2.00
CA LEU A 138 -9.00 12.41 2.56
C LEU A 138 -9.82 11.59 1.55
N HIS A 139 -10.54 10.58 2.03
CA HIS A 139 -11.38 9.73 1.20
C HIS A 139 -12.84 9.86 1.65
N SER A 140 -13.74 10.20 0.71
CA SER A 140 -15.17 10.34 0.99
C SER A 140 -15.80 9.04 1.50
N THR A 141 -15.35 7.90 0.97
CA THR A 141 -15.74 6.56 1.43
C THR A 141 -15.27 6.22 2.85
N LEU A 142 -14.36 7.02 3.41
CA LEU A 142 -13.84 6.92 4.77
C LEU A 142 -14.30 8.09 5.65
N ASN A 143 -15.48 8.66 5.37
CA ASN A 143 -16.00 9.83 6.10
C ASN A 143 -15.03 11.04 6.09
N ASN A 144 -14.34 11.26 4.97
CA ASN A 144 -13.31 12.29 4.80
C ASN A 144 -12.13 12.16 5.77
N LEU A 145 -11.79 10.94 6.18
CA LEU A 145 -10.56 10.63 6.89
C LEU A 145 -9.49 10.10 5.93
N THR A 146 -8.22 10.19 6.34
CA THR A 146 -7.14 9.44 5.69
C THR A 146 -7.14 7.98 6.14
N PRO A 147 -6.60 7.05 5.34
CA PRO A 147 -6.41 5.67 5.77
C PRO A 147 -5.64 5.55 7.09
N ALA A 148 -4.63 6.39 7.33
CA ALA A 148 -3.88 6.40 8.58
C ALA A 148 -4.75 6.82 9.78
N GLN A 149 -5.67 7.78 9.60
CA GLN A 149 -6.64 8.17 10.64
C GLN A 149 -7.64 7.06 10.93
N CYS A 150 -8.13 6.36 9.90
CA CYS A 150 -8.96 5.17 10.10
C CYS A 150 -8.20 4.04 10.81
N ALA A 151 -6.89 3.93 10.57
CA ALA A 151 -6.00 3.05 11.31
C ALA A 151 -5.61 3.58 12.71
N GLY A 152 -6.30 4.62 13.21
CA GLY A 152 -6.19 5.06 14.60
C GLY A 152 -5.11 6.10 14.87
N ILE A 153 -4.41 6.62 13.84
CA ILE A 153 -3.43 7.68 14.07
C ILE A 153 -4.12 8.96 14.55
N ASN A 154 -3.67 9.48 15.69
CA ASN A 154 -4.11 10.78 16.20
C ASN A 154 -2.90 11.68 16.43
N LEU A 155 -2.72 12.67 15.55
CA LEU A 155 -1.59 13.60 15.58
C LEU A 155 -2.06 15.00 15.96
N SER A 156 -1.33 15.65 16.87
CA SER A 156 -1.56 17.06 17.20
C SER A 156 -1.30 17.96 15.99
N LYS A 157 -1.93 19.16 15.94
CA LYS A 157 -1.69 20.15 14.87
C LYS A 157 -0.20 20.48 14.70
N LYS A 158 0.55 20.56 15.80
CA LYS A 158 2.00 20.78 15.79
C LYS A 158 2.72 19.62 15.09
N ARG A 159 2.42 18.38 15.47
CA ARG A 159 3.06 17.19 14.90
C ARG A 159 2.75 17.01 13.41
N LYS A 160 1.51 17.30 12.98
CA LYS A 160 1.14 17.29 11.56
C LYS A 160 1.99 18.27 10.74
N ARG A 161 2.20 19.49 11.25
CA ARG A 161 3.06 20.50 10.60
C ARG A 161 4.53 20.06 10.51
N GLU A 162 5.07 19.45 11.57
CA GLU A 162 6.44 18.92 11.57
C GLU A 162 6.65 17.83 10.51
N LEU A 163 5.62 17.00 10.28
CA LEU A 163 5.64 15.91 9.30
C LEU A 163 5.16 16.33 7.90
N LEU A 164 4.92 17.62 7.68
CA LEU A 164 4.39 18.17 6.42
C LEU A 164 3.07 17.51 5.97
N LEU A 165 2.28 17.01 6.93
CA LEU A 165 0.96 16.45 6.69
C LEU A 165 -0.06 17.59 6.68
N VAL A 166 -0.78 17.72 5.57
CA VAL A 166 -1.90 18.66 5.44
C VAL A 166 -3.16 17.96 5.95
N ALA A 167 -3.92 18.63 6.82
CA ALA A 167 -5.21 18.16 7.34
C ALA A 167 -6.29 19.17 7.03
#